data_AF-A0A4R9LW86-F1
#
_entry.id   AF-A0A4R9LW86-F1
#
_cell.length_a   1.000
_cell.length_b   1.000
_cell.length_c   1.000
_cell.angle_alpha   90.00
_cell.angle_beta   90.00
_cell.angle_gamma   90.00
#
_symmetry.space_group_name_H-M   'P 1'
#
loop_
_entity.id
_entity.type
_entity.pdbx_description
1 polymer ?
#
loop_
_entity_poly.entity_id
_entity_poly.type
_entity_poly.pdbx_seq_one_letter_code
_entity_poly.pdbx_strand_id
1 'polypeptide(L)'
;MSLILYCRSVPPVQETSEILNLPFRIVSEDFILVKEMEGVFGTFFVSEDNKQSDVQLELVIREESQRPLRNICYSLLGLTMLYYGSMETSSELNISYMAKNGSLVMKSLKNLETKESIWAPMPFYIGTGSTLAAPLFNSNRYPSHLRKYCLEENPGNMRSIFEQSKEQNCQEYSNFIKLLFLQNQDQIRQTLSSIQEHL
;
A
#
# COMPACT_ATOMS: atom_id res chain seq x y z
N MET A 1 7.92 -28.77 4.42
CA MET A 1 9.17 -28.70 3.65
C MET A 1 9.18 -27.33 2.99
N SER A 2 9.93 -26.39 3.56
CA SER A 2 9.76 -24.96 3.29
C SER A 2 10.90 -24.46 2.40
N LEU A 3 10.58 -24.20 1.14
CA LEU A 3 11.39 -23.36 0.26
C LEU A 3 10.58 -22.10 0.00
N ILE A 4 10.81 -21.09 0.83
CA ILE A 4 10.23 -19.76 0.68
C ILE A 4 11.36 -18.85 0.20
N LEU A 5 11.44 -18.68 -1.12
CA LEU A 5 12.20 -17.59 -1.74
C LEU A 5 11.18 -16.67 -2.42
N TYR A 6 10.66 -15.71 -1.66
CA TYR A 6 9.86 -14.61 -2.19
C TYR A 6 10.82 -13.56 -2.75
N CYS A 7 10.96 -13.48 -4.08
CA CYS A 7 11.56 -12.33 -4.73
C CYS A 7 10.44 -11.37 -5.14
N ARG A 8 10.10 -10.44 -4.24
CA ARG A 8 9.24 -9.29 -4.55
C ARG A 8 10.09 -8.32 -5.37
N SER A 9 9.69 -8.03 -6.61
CA SER A 9 10.34 -6.96 -7.37
C SER A 9 9.84 -5.62 -6.83
N VAL A 10 10.43 -5.16 -5.73
CA VAL A 10 10.40 -3.74 -5.37
C VAL A 10 11.33 -3.06 -6.38
N PRO A 11 10.86 -2.09 -7.19
CA PRO A 11 11.78 -1.32 -8.02
C PRO A 11 12.90 -0.74 -7.15
N PRO A 12 14.14 -0.63 -7.65
CA PRO A 12 15.25 -0.12 -6.86
C PRO A 12 14.89 1.25 -6.29
N VAL A 13 14.92 1.34 -4.97
CA VAL A 13 14.73 2.58 -4.23
C VAL A 13 15.83 3.53 -4.69
N GLN A 14 15.48 4.54 -5.48
CA GLN A 14 16.29 5.76 -5.51
C GLN A 14 16.07 6.42 -4.16
N GLU A 15 16.99 6.18 -3.22
CA GLU A 15 17.15 6.98 -2.00
C GLU A 15 17.57 8.40 -2.40
N THR A 16 16.65 9.16 -2.96
CA THR A 16 16.71 10.61 -2.95
C THR A 16 15.67 11.09 -1.96
N SER A 17 15.88 10.72 -0.69
CA SER A 17 15.11 11.21 0.45
C SER A 17 15.57 12.64 0.76
N GLU A 18 15.14 13.60 -0.04
CA GLU A 18 14.98 14.96 0.48
C GLU A 18 13.84 14.91 1.49
N ILE A 19 14.21 14.92 2.77
CA ILE A 19 13.27 14.96 3.90
C ILE A 19 12.37 16.18 3.71
N LEU A 20 11.06 15.96 3.55
CA LEU A 20 10.09 17.05 3.53
C LEU A 20 9.81 17.47 4.97
N ASN A 21 10.51 18.50 5.43
CA ASN A 21 10.21 19.15 6.70
C ASN A 21 8.95 20.01 6.55
N LEU A 22 7.79 19.38 6.71
CA LEU A 22 6.48 20.02 6.58
C LEU A 22 5.97 20.50 7.97
N PRO A 23 5.41 21.71 8.08
CA PRO A 23 5.07 22.35 9.36
C PRO A 23 3.65 22.02 9.83
N PHE A 24 3.18 20.78 9.65
CA PHE A 24 1.81 20.39 10.01
C PHE A 24 1.70 18.95 10.49
N ARG A 25 0.64 18.64 11.25
CA ARG A 25 0.44 17.30 11.81
C ARG A 25 -0.32 16.48 10.81
N ILE A 26 0.10 15.24 10.63
CA ILE A 26 -0.74 14.27 9.94
C ILE A 26 -1.53 13.47 10.95
N VAL A 27 -2.85 13.39 10.75
CA VAL A 27 -3.76 12.61 11.57
C VAL A 27 -4.57 11.70 10.65
N SER A 28 -4.70 10.42 11.00
CA SER A 28 -5.59 9.48 10.32
C SER A 28 -6.12 8.48 11.33
N GLU A 29 -7.29 7.93 11.06
CA GLU A 29 -7.80 6.74 11.79
C GLU A 29 -6.94 5.50 11.50
N ASP A 30 -6.27 5.49 10.34
CA ASP A 30 -5.33 4.46 9.94
C ASP A 30 -3.91 4.82 10.41
N PHE A 31 -3.50 4.24 11.55
CA PHE A 31 -2.17 4.50 12.12
C PHE A 31 -1.03 3.97 11.23
N ILE A 32 -1.27 2.98 10.38
CA ILE A 32 -0.25 2.45 9.45
C ILE A 32 -0.03 3.44 8.32
N LEU A 33 -1.10 4.07 7.83
CA LEU A 33 -1.02 5.11 6.82
C LEU A 33 -0.11 6.26 7.27
N VAL A 34 -0.31 6.75 8.51
CA VAL A 34 0.52 7.84 9.09
C VAL A 34 1.98 7.39 9.21
N LYS A 35 2.21 6.20 9.78
CA LYS A 35 3.55 5.66 10.01
C LYS A 35 4.34 5.50 8.71
N GLU A 36 3.75 4.93 7.67
CA GLU A 36 4.43 4.74 6.39
C GLU A 36 4.65 6.07 5.66
N MET A 37 3.74 7.03 5.83
CA MET A 37 3.91 8.36 5.24
C MET A 37 5.08 9.11 5.88
N GLU A 38 5.20 9.04 7.21
CA GLU A 38 6.37 9.53 7.96
C GLU A 38 7.66 8.81 7.53
N GLY A 39 7.59 7.50 7.30
CA GLY A 39 8.73 6.71 6.86
C GLY A 39 9.21 7.06 5.44
N VAL A 40 8.30 7.40 4.53
CA VAL A 40 8.63 7.68 3.11
C VAL A 40 8.97 9.15 2.88
N PHE A 41 8.20 10.08 3.45
CA PHE A 41 8.35 11.52 3.18
C PHE A 41 9.12 12.26 4.28
N GLY A 42 9.42 11.60 5.40
CA GLY A 42 10.10 12.18 6.55
C GLY A 42 9.15 12.56 7.68
N THR A 43 9.72 12.93 8.82
CA THR A 43 8.95 13.34 9.99
C THR A 43 8.30 14.72 9.77
N PHE A 44 7.02 14.82 10.09
CA PHE A 44 6.30 16.08 10.05
C PHE A 44 6.45 16.80 11.42
N PHE A 45 6.90 18.08 11.38
CA PHE A 45 7.21 19.07 12.46
C PHE A 45 8.62 19.24 13.05
N VAL A 46 9.01 20.54 13.15
CA VAL A 46 9.05 21.33 14.40
C VAL A 46 8.46 22.72 14.10
N SER A 47 7.37 23.15 14.74
CA SER A 47 6.98 24.57 14.78
C SER A 47 6.83 24.99 16.25
N GLU A 48 7.62 25.98 16.67
CA GLU A 48 7.67 26.51 18.04
C GLU A 48 6.45 27.39 18.38
N ASP A 49 5.62 27.73 17.39
CA ASP A 49 4.42 28.54 17.60
C ASP A 49 3.18 27.66 17.75
N ASN A 50 2.49 27.80 18.88
CA ASN A 50 1.32 27.05 19.39
C ASN A 50 0.05 27.01 18.49
N LYS A 51 0.14 27.20 17.17
CA LYS A 51 -0.96 26.97 16.24
C LYS A 51 -0.72 25.69 15.45
N GLN A 52 -1.14 24.58 16.06
CA GLN A 52 -1.10 23.26 15.47
C GLN A 52 -2.12 23.16 14.34
N SER A 53 -1.65 23.18 13.09
CA SER A 53 -2.48 22.89 11.92
C SER A 53 -2.50 21.39 11.69
N ASP A 54 -3.62 20.75 12.03
CA ASP A 54 -3.84 19.33 11.78
C ASP A 54 -4.32 19.11 10.33
N VAL A 55 -3.68 18.17 9.65
CA VAL A 55 -4.03 17.66 8.32
C VAL A 55 -4.54 16.23 8.49
N GLN A 56 -5.81 16.03 8.16
CA GLN A 56 -6.43 14.72 8.24
C GLN A 56 -6.28 13.98 6.90
N LEU A 57 -5.89 12.72 6.98
CA LEU A 57 -5.71 11.82 5.84
C LEU A 57 -6.68 10.66 5.90
N GLU A 58 -7.24 10.33 4.74
CA GLU A 58 -8.05 9.15 4.55
C GLU A 58 -7.69 8.49 3.22
N LEU A 59 -7.32 7.20 3.28
CA LEU A 59 -7.10 6.38 2.09
C LEU A 59 -8.38 5.61 1.75
N VAL A 60 -8.82 5.70 0.50
CA VAL A 60 -9.98 4.96 -0.02
C VAL A 60 -9.52 4.03 -1.14
N ILE A 61 -9.75 2.74 -0.99
CA ILE A 61 -9.41 1.73 -2.00
C ILE A 61 -10.64 1.57 -2.89
N ARG A 62 -10.51 1.86 -4.19
CA ARG A 62 -11.64 1.92 -5.13
C ARG A 62 -11.81 0.64 -5.93
N GLU A 63 -10.72 0.18 -6.53
CA GLU A 63 -10.74 -0.98 -7.41
C GLU A 63 -9.53 -1.87 -7.10
N GLU A 64 -9.77 -3.18 -7.13
CA GLU A 64 -8.76 -4.20 -6.90
C GLU A 64 -8.95 -5.28 -7.95
N SER A 65 -7.89 -5.57 -8.71
CA SER A 65 -7.94 -6.55 -9.76
C SER A 65 -6.70 -7.42 -9.78
N GLN A 66 -6.90 -8.70 -10.04
CA GLN A 66 -5.83 -9.61 -10.42
C GLN A 66 -5.89 -9.82 -11.93
N ARG A 67 -4.74 -10.03 -12.57
CA ARG A 67 -4.67 -10.34 -14.02
C ARG A 67 -4.32 -11.81 -14.27
N PRO A 68 -5.23 -12.77 -14.00
CA PRO A 68 -4.94 -14.20 -14.02
C PRO A 68 -4.46 -14.69 -15.40
N LEU A 69 -5.08 -14.25 -16.49
CA LEU A 69 -4.66 -14.64 -17.86
C LEU A 69 -3.24 -14.19 -18.19
N ARG A 70 -2.89 -12.96 -17.83
CA ARG A 70 -1.53 -12.42 -18.00
C ARG A 70 -0.52 -13.24 -17.19
N ASN A 71 -0.87 -13.59 -15.95
CA ASN A 71 -0.02 -14.39 -15.08
C ASN A 71 0.21 -15.81 -15.63
N ILE A 72 -0.84 -16.44 -16.16
CA ILE A 72 -0.75 -17.75 -16.81
C ILE A 72 0.16 -17.69 -18.04
N CYS A 73 -0.01 -16.69 -18.90
CA CYS A 73 0.86 -16.50 -20.07
C CYS A 73 2.33 -16.33 -19.67
N TYR A 74 2.64 -15.53 -18.64
CA TYR A 74 4.02 -15.37 -18.17
C TYR A 74 4.58 -16.66 -17.56
N SER A 75 3.78 -17.41 -16.80
CA SER A 75 4.21 -18.71 -16.24
C SER A 75 4.50 -19.72 -17.36
N LEU A 76 3.67 -19.77 -18.41
CA LEU A 76 3.88 -20.61 -19.59
C LEU A 76 5.14 -20.20 -20.39
N LEU A 77 5.35 -18.90 -20.60
CA LEU A 77 6.55 -18.37 -21.27
C LEU A 77 7.83 -18.64 -20.47
N GLY A 78 7.74 -18.63 -19.14
CA GLY A 78 8.83 -19.03 -18.23
C GLY A 78 9.08 -20.54 -18.16
N LEU A 79 8.61 -21.31 -19.15
CA LEU A 79 8.67 -22.78 -19.20
C LEU A 79 8.13 -23.46 -17.93
N THR A 80 7.19 -22.81 -17.25
CA THR A 80 6.50 -23.26 -16.02
C THR A 80 7.39 -23.51 -14.79
N MET A 81 8.65 -23.09 -14.83
CA MET A 81 9.54 -23.12 -13.66
C MET A 81 9.31 -21.94 -12.69
N LEU A 82 8.29 -21.11 -12.98
CA LEU A 82 8.02 -19.87 -12.28
C LEU A 82 6.52 -19.75 -12.00
N TYR A 83 6.20 -19.49 -10.74
CA TYR A 83 4.94 -18.89 -10.33
C TYR A 83 4.97 -17.41 -10.67
N TYR A 84 3.87 -16.89 -11.22
CA TYR A 84 3.69 -15.45 -11.43
C TYR A 84 2.34 -15.01 -10.85
N GLY A 85 2.34 -13.96 -10.06
CA GLY A 85 1.18 -13.29 -9.51
C GLY A 85 1.27 -11.80 -9.78
N SER A 86 0.15 -11.18 -10.14
CA SER A 86 0.06 -9.73 -10.25
C SER A 86 -1.26 -9.24 -9.68
N MET A 87 -1.18 -8.09 -9.03
CA MET A 87 -2.29 -7.38 -8.43
C MET A 87 -2.17 -5.90 -8.80
N GLU A 88 -3.29 -5.32 -9.21
CA GLU A 88 -3.39 -3.91 -9.56
C GLU A 88 -4.53 -3.31 -8.76
N THR A 89 -4.25 -2.19 -8.11
CA THR A 89 -5.17 -1.54 -7.20
C THR A 89 -5.24 -0.05 -7.54
N SER A 90 -6.45 0.49 -7.61
CA SER A 90 -6.68 1.92 -7.74
C SER A 90 -7.20 2.47 -6.41
N SER A 91 -6.58 3.54 -5.94
CA SER A 91 -6.90 4.17 -4.65
C SER A 91 -7.00 5.68 -4.78
N GLU A 92 -7.64 6.29 -3.79
CA GLU A 92 -7.78 7.73 -3.64
C GLU A 92 -7.27 8.15 -2.27
N LEU A 93 -6.45 9.20 -2.22
CA LEU A 93 -5.98 9.80 -0.98
C LEU A 93 -6.70 11.12 -0.76
N ASN A 94 -7.57 11.17 0.24
CA ASN A 94 -8.26 12.37 0.67
C ASN A 94 -7.45 13.06 1.77
N ILE A 95 -7.24 14.35 1.59
CA ILE A 95 -6.48 15.19 2.50
C ILE A 95 -7.36 16.39 2.89
N SER A 96 -7.74 16.48 4.15
CA SER A 96 -8.50 17.60 4.71
C SER A 96 -7.63 18.44 5.62
N TYR A 97 -7.67 19.76 5.45
CA TYR A 97 -6.91 20.70 6.26
C TYR A 97 -7.65 22.02 6.46
N MET A 98 -7.31 22.75 7.53
CA MET A 98 -7.84 24.09 7.79
C MET A 98 -6.91 25.12 7.15
N ALA A 99 -7.40 25.86 6.16
CA ALA A 99 -6.62 26.91 5.50
C ALA A 99 -6.50 28.16 6.38
N LYS A 100 -5.56 29.08 6.04
CA LYS A 100 -5.35 30.38 6.74
C LYS A 100 -6.62 31.19 7.01
N ASN A 101 -7.62 31.04 6.15
CA ASN A 101 -8.90 31.74 6.24
C ASN A 101 -9.91 31.05 7.18
N GLY A 102 -9.53 29.96 7.86
CA GLY A 102 -10.39 29.18 8.75
C GLY A 102 -11.38 28.26 8.03
N SER A 103 -11.30 28.13 6.70
CA SER A 103 -12.14 27.21 5.93
C SER A 103 -11.52 25.81 5.87
N LEU A 104 -12.39 24.79 5.95
CA LEU A 104 -12.00 23.40 5.75
C LEU A 104 -11.86 23.14 4.25
N VAL A 105 -10.66 22.79 3.81
CA VAL A 105 -10.36 22.44 2.42
C VAL A 105 -10.11 20.94 2.34
N MET A 106 -10.75 20.29 1.37
CA MET A 106 -10.53 18.87 1.06
C MET A 106 -9.91 18.75 -0.33
N LYS A 107 -8.75 18.10 -0.40
CA LYS A 107 -8.06 17.78 -1.65
C LYS A 107 -7.97 16.27 -1.80
N SER A 108 -8.45 15.75 -2.93
CA SER A 108 -8.47 14.32 -3.22
C SER A 108 -7.52 14.01 -4.36
N LEU A 109 -6.48 13.20 -4.11
CA LEU A 109 -5.68 12.60 -5.17
C LEU A 109 -6.40 11.34 -5.63
N LYS A 110 -6.83 11.35 -6.89
CA LYS A 110 -7.56 10.22 -7.49
C LYS A 110 -6.62 9.39 -8.36
N ASN A 111 -7.00 8.13 -8.57
CA ASN A 111 -6.31 7.19 -9.46
C ASN A 111 -4.85 6.95 -9.08
N LEU A 112 -4.59 6.80 -7.78
CA LEU A 112 -3.31 6.31 -7.28
C LEU A 112 -3.22 4.82 -7.61
N GLU A 113 -2.63 4.52 -8.77
CA GLU A 113 -2.40 3.16 -9.23
C GLU A 113 -1.25 2.55 -8.45
N THR A 114 -1.47 1.35 -7.93
CA THR A 114 -0.40 0.51 -7.39
C THR A 114 -0.39 -0.82 -8.11
N LYS A 115 0.79 -1.22 -8.61
CA LYS A 115 0.99 -2.49 -9.30
C LYS A 115 1.99 -3.32 -8.52
N GLU A 116 1.55 -4.48 -8.07
CA GLU A 116 2.38 -5.46 -7.41
C GLU A 116 2.53 -6.69 -8.30
N SER A 117 3.77 -7.17 -8.44
CA SER A 117 4.07 -8.43 -9.12
C SER A 117 4.97 -9.29 -8.25
N ILE A 118 4.56 -10.55 -8.09
CA ILE A 118 5.27 -11.57 -7.33
C ILE A 118 5.65 -12.67 -8.30
N TRP A 119 6.90 -13.10 -8.26
CA TRP A 119 7.34 -14.29 -8.97
C TRP A 119 8.22 -15.14 -8.05
N ALA A 120 8.10 -16.45 -8.19
CA ALA A 120 8.86 -17.39 -7.39
C ALA A 120 9.24 -18.61 -8.23
N PRO A 121 10.51 -19.06 -8.20
CA PRO A 121 10.89 -20.28 -8.87
C PRO A 121 10.19 -21.47 -8.20
N MET A 122 9.49 -22.28 -8.98
CA MET A 122 8.79 -23.48 -8.52
C MET A 122 8.98 -24.63 -9.51
N PRO A 123 8.98 -25.89 -9.05
CA PRO A 123 9.00 -27.04 -9.95
C PRO A 123 7.83 -27.02 -10.96
N PHE A 124 8.09 -27.48 -12.19
CA PHE A 124 7.22 -27.43 -13.38
C PHE A 124 5.70 -27.62 -13.11
N TYR A 125 5.31 -28.71 -12.46
CA TYR A 125 3.89 -29.04 -12.20
C TYR A 125 3.27 -28.17 -11.10
N ILE A 126 4.09 -27.73 -10.14
CA ILE A 126 3.66 -26.93 -9.01
C ILE A 126 3.52 -25.47 -9.44
N GLY A 127 4.41 -24.93 -10.27
CA GLY A 127 4.36 -23.55 -10.76
C GLY A 127 3.08 -23.24 -11.54
N THR A 128 2.72 -24.11 -12.51
CA THR A 128 1.49 -23.93 -13.31
C THR A 128 0.23 -24.15 -12.47
N GLY A 129 0.18 -25.23 -11.69
CA GLY A 129 -0.96 -25.52 -10.82
C GLY A 129 -1.19 -24.42 -9.78
N SER A 130 -0.11 -23.90 -9.20
CA SER A 130 -0.18 -22.78 -8.25
C SER A 130 -0.57 -21.47 -8.93
N THR A 131 -0.12 -21.20 -10.15
CA THR A 131 -0.53 -19.98 -10.88
C THR A 131 -2.04 -20.00 -11.21
N LEU A 132 -2.62 -21.18 -11.43
CA LEU A 132 -4.06 -21.35 -11.67
C LEU A 132 -4.88 -21.32 -10.38
N ALA A 133 -4.42 -22.00 -9.33
CA ALA A 133 -5.16 -22.11 -8.07
C ALA A 133 -4.96 -20.90 -7.15
N ALA A 134 -3.77 -20.29 -7.14
CA ALA A 134 -3.45 -19.20 -6.22
C ALA A 134 -4.43 -18.03 -6.33
N PRO A 135 -4.83 -17.51 -7.51
CA PRO A 135 -5.82 -16.43 -7.60
C PRO A 135 -7.13 -16.74 -6.86
N LEU A 136 -7.55 -18.01 -6.82
CA LEU A 136 -8.76 -18.46 -6.13
C LEU A 136 -8.60 -18.52 -4.60
N PHE A 137 -7.39 -18.80 -4.10
CA PHE A 137 -7.10 -18.87 -2.67
C PHE A 137 -6.50 -17.57 -2.10
N ASN A 138 -6.03 -16.65 -2.95
CA ASN A 138 -5.31 -15.43 -2.56
C ASN A 138 -6.22 -14.20 -2.52
N SER A 139 -7.54 -14.35 -2.58
CA SER A 139 -8.50 -13.25 -2.39
C SER A 139 -8.32 -12.58 -1.02
N ASN A 140 -7.83 -13.30 -0.02
CA ASN A 140 -7.52 -12.75 1.30
C ASN A 140 -6.35 -11.75 1.29
N ARG A 141 -5.61 -11.61 0.18
CA ARG A 141 -4.50 -10.64 0.03
C ARG A 141 -4.88 -9.33 -0.63
N TYR A 142 -6.16 -9.10 -0.95
CA TYR A 142 -6.59 -7.80 -1.43
C TYR A 142 -6.35 -6.73 -0.36
N PRO A 143 -5.79 -5.55 -0.70
CA PRO A 143 -5.54 -4.46 0.24
C PRO A 143 -6.73 -4.05 1.11
N SER A 144 -7.95 -4.12 0.60
CA SER A 144 -9.20 -3.91 1.35
C SER A 144 -9.37 -4.91 2.49
N HIS A 145 -9.14 -6.19 2.21
CA HIS A 145 -9.14 -7.26 3.22
C HIS A 145 -7.99 -7.08 4.21
N LEU A 146 -6.78 -6.76 3.74
CA LEU A 146 -5.62 -6.54 4.60
C LEU A 146 -5.85 -5.37 5.57
N ARG A 147 -6.41 -4.24 5.09
CA ARG A 147 -6.79 -3.09 5.93
C ARG A 147 -7.78 -3.50 7.01
N LYS A 148 -8.88 -4.17 6.61
CA LYS A 148 -9.95 -4.59 7.51
C LYS A 148 -9.44 -5.51 8.63
N TYR A 149 -8.65 -6.53 8.28
CA TYR A 149 -8.11 -7.49 9.26
C TYR A 149 -6.94 -6.94 10.07
N CYS A 150 -6.32 -5.83 9.63
CA CYS A 150 -5.33 -5.15 10.45
C CYS A 150 -5.97 -4.20 11.47
N LEU A 151 -6.91 -3.36 11.03
CA LEU A 151 -7.45 -2.25 11.82
C LEU A 151 -8.71 -2.61 12.62
N GLU A 152 -9.63 -3.38 12.02
CA GLU A 152 -11.01 -3.51 12.52
C GLU A 152 -11.29 -4.90 13.12
N GLU A 153 -10.82 -5.98 12.48
CA GLU A 153 -11.20 -7.35 12.84
C GLU A 153 -10.01 -8.19 13.34
N ASN A 154 -10.21 -8.92 14.44
CA ASN A 154 -9.35 -10.03 14.82
C ASN A 154 -9.94 -11.33 14.24
N PRO A 155 -9.17 -12.16 13.52
CA PRO A 155 -9.70 -13.41 12.97
C PRO A 155 -10.19 -14.33 14.09
N GLY A 156 -11.42 -14.82 13.99
CA GLY A 156 -11.98 -15.76 14.97
C GLY A 156 -11.24 -17.11 14.98
N ASN A 157 -11.33 -17.85 16.09
CA ASN A 157 -10.55 -19.08 16.34
C ASN A 157 -10.56 -20.10 15.19
N MET A 158 -11.70 -20.34 14.53
CA MET A 158 -11.79 -21.29 13.40
C MET A 158 -11.17 -20.77 12.09
N ARG A 159 -11.16 -19.44 11.88
CA ARG A 159 -10.61 -18.80 10.68
C ARG A 159 -9.10 -18.67 10.74
N SER A 160 -8.55 -18.48 11.94
CA SER A 160 -7.10 -18.35 12.20
C SER A 160 -6.24 -19.54 11.71
N ILE A 161 -6.85 -20.69 11.45
CA ILE A 161 -6.16 -21.90 10.95
C ILE A 161 -5.89 -21.82 9.43
N PHE A 162 -6.76 -21.12 8.69
CA PHE A 162 -6.65 -20.97 7.23
C PHE A 162 -6.24 -19.56 6.79
N GLU A 163 -6.39 -18.58 7.68
CA GLU A 163 -6.07 -17.18 7.42
C GLU A 163 -4.74 -16.77 8.07
N GLN A 164 -4.07 -15.82 7.42
CA GLN A 164 -2.81 -15.24 7.84
C GLN A 164 -2.99 -14.50 9.19
N SER A 165 -1.98 -14.53 10.05
CA SER A 165 -2.05 -13.88 11.38
C SER A 165 -2.24 -12.36 11.25
N LYS A 166 -2.78 -11.72 12.28
CA LYS A 166 -3.03 -10.26 12.26
C LYS A 166 -1.75 -9.46 12.01
N GLU A 167 -0.67 -9.82 12.68
CA GLU A 167 0.64 -9.17 12.51
C GLU A 167 1.12 -9.26 11.05
N GLN A 168 0.96 -10.43 10.43
CA GLN A 168 1.31 -10.63 9.04
C GLN A 168 0.38 -9.88 8.08
N ASN A 169 -0.92 -9.74 8.38
CA ASN A 169 -1.85 -8.93 7.58
C ASN A 169 -1.48 -7.44 7.67
N CYS A 170 -1.18 -6.95 8.88
CA CYS A 170 -0.70 -5.58 9.09
C CYS A 170 0.63 -5.31 8.39
N GLN A 171 1.55 -6.28 8.39
CA GLN A 171 2.82 -6.15 7.68
C GLN A 171 2.62 -6.06 6.17
N GLU A 172 1.77 -6.92 5.59
CA GLU A 172 1.47 -6.84 4.15
C GLU A 172 0.71 -5.58 3.78
N TYR A 173 -0.18 -5.11 4.67
CA TYR A 173 -0.84 -3.82 4.49
C TYR A 173 0.16 -2.65 4.51
N SER A 174 1.08 -2.62 5.48
CA SER A 174 2.17 -1.64 5.53
C SER A 174 3.01 -1.67 4.25
N ASN A 175 3.37 -2.86 3.77
CA ASN A 175 4.10 -2.99 2.50
C ASN A 175 3.31 -2.44 1.30
N PHE A 176 2.00 -2.67 1.27
CA PHE A 176 1.11 -2.11 0.24
C PHE A 176 1.11 -0.58 0.28
N ILE A 177 0.91 0.01 1.47
CA ILE A 177 0.92 1.48 1.64
C ILE A 177 2.27 2.07 1.22
N LYS A 178 3.37 1.44 1.64
CA LYS A 178 4.71 1.85 1.23
C LYS A 178 4.88 1.80 -0.29
N LEU A 179 4.42 0.74 -0.94
CA LEU A 179 4.48 0.61 -2.39
C LEU A 179 3.63 1.68 -3.09
N LEU A 180 2.44 1.96 -2.57
CA LEU A 180 1.54 3.00 -3.06
C LEU A 180 2.21 4.38 -3.00
N PHE A 181 2.84 4.72 -1.88
CA PHE A 181 3.56 5.98 -1.73
C PHE A 181 4.78 6.08 -2.62
N LEU A 182 5.55 5.00 -2.77
CA LEU A 182 6.71 4.97 -3.66
C LEU A 182 6.31 5.12 -5.13
N GLN A 183 5.26 4.43 -5.57
CA GLN A 183 4.81 4.49 -6.97
C GLN A 183 4.14 5.83 -7.32
N ASN A 184 3.61 6.56 -6.33
CA ASN A 184 2.90 7.82 -6.53
C ASN A 184 3.59 9.01 -5.82
N GLN A 185 4.89 8.88 -5.56
CA GLN A 185 5.65 9.83 -4.73
C GLN A 185 5.56 11.27 -5.24
N ASP A 186 5.72 11.48 -6.55
CA ASP A 186 5.71 12.81 -7.15
C ASP A 186 4.36 13.52 -7.00
N GLN A 187 3.26 12.80 -7.23
CA GLN A 187 1.91 13.37 -7.12
C GLN A 187 1.58 13.76 -5.67
N ILE A 188 1.96 12.90 -4.73
CA ILE A 188 1.76 13.13 -3.30
C ILE A 188 2.63 14.32 -2.84
N ARG A 189 3.91 14.35 -3.24
CA ARG A 189 4.84 15.43 -2.90
C ARG A 189 4.34 16.79 -3.40
N GLN A 190 3.93 16.87 -4.66
CA GLN A 190 3.37 18.10 -5.25
C GLN A 190 2.10 18.55 -4.50
N THR A 191 1.30 17.59 -4.04
CA THR A 191 0.10 17.93 -3.27
C THR A 191 0.45 18.45 -1.88
N LEU A 192 1.37 17.81 -1.16
CA LEU A 192 1.80 18.27 0.15
C LEU A 192 2.45 19.65 0.10
N SER A 193 3.29 19.92 -0.91
CA SER A 193 3.90 21.25 -1.08
C SER A 193 2.84 22.32 -1.36
N SER A 194 1.81 22.02 -2.16
CA SER A 194 0.71 22.97 -2.40
C SER A 194 -0.12 23.24 -1.13
N ILE A 195 -0.26 22.26 -0.24
CA ILE A 195 -0.99 22.43 1.03
C ILE A 195 -0.20 23.34 1.95
N GLN A 196 1.13 23.19 2.00
CA GLN A 196 2.02 24.06 2.77
C GLN A 196 1.89 25.55 2.40
N GLU A 197 1.63 25.88 1.14
CA GLU A 197 1.42 27.28 0.72
C GLU A 197 0.10 27.87 1.28
N HIS A 198 -0.89 27.02 1.53
CA HIS A 198 -2.25 27.38 1.96
C HIS A 198 -2.51 27.27 3.48
N LEU A 199 -1.61 26.59 4.20
CA LEU A 199 -1.52 26.53 5.66
C LEU A 199 -0.80 27.76 6.23
#